data_AF-A0A1I8FY29-F1
#
_entry.id   AF-A0A1I8FY29-F1
#
_cell.length_a   1.000
_cell.length_b   1.000
_cell.length_c   1.000
_cell.angle_alpha   90.00
_cell.angle_beta   90.00
_cell.angle_gamma   90.00
#
_symmetry.space_group_name_H-M   'P 1'
#
loop_
_entity.id
_entity.type
_entity.pdbx_description
1 polymer ?
#
loop_
_entity_poly.entity_id
_entity_poly.type
_entity_poly.pdbx_seq_one_letter_code
_entity_poly.pdbx_strand_id
1 'polypeptide(L)'
;YSLETYVESRFTCWSYEPFSGQKLDSPNEGKAPGPWEVELRPREMFVDQDKELIVPHTSTVTPCHHCNAKGKTVCHKCRGKKLTRCGDCGGHGHKTVAQGAVLRKVDCGECDGQGKRRCPLCSGSGEETCTTCSGHQQLVFAVKLKCEWRGKNADYIEERTDLPDELVRDVTGKVIFEEEGELLTPISNFPISPVNRASKSLIGAHENSLKGQRVLRQRHNLRGIPVTEVHYEHEGRQGVFFVYGFENKLFAQGLPSGSCCSLL
;
A
#
# COMPACT_ATOMS: atom_id res chain seq x y z
N TYR A 1 -2.62 -13.83 -25.32
CA TYR A 1 -2.86 -14.85 -24.28
C TYR A 1 -2.46 -14.25 -22.94
N SER A 2 -3.27 -14.42 -21.91
CA SER A 2 -2.92 -14.04 -20.54
C SER A 2 -3.27 -15.17 -19.58
N LEU A 3 -2.40 -15.34 -18.59
CA LEU A 3 -2.60 -16.18 -17.42
C LEU A 3 -2.72 -15.26 -16.21
N GLU A 4 -3.89 -15.27 -15.60
CA GLU A 4 -4.12 -14.61 -14.32
C GLU A 4 -4.11 -15.67 -13.22
N THR A 5 -3.33 -15.46 -12.16
CA THR A 5 -3.29 -16.33 -10.98
C THR A 5 -3.59 -15.52 -9.74
N TYR A 6 -4.67 -15.88 -9.07
CA TYR A 6 -5.13 -15.21 -7.86
C TYR A 6 -4.64 -15.97 -6.64
N VAL A 7 -3.91 -15.29 -5.77
CA VAL A 7 -3.18 -15.89 -4.66
C VAL A 7 -3.51 -15.24 -3.33
N GLU A 8 -3.36 -16.02 -2.27
CA GLU A 8 -3.48 -15.62 -0.88
C GLU A 8 -2.11 -15.67 -0.19
N SER A 9 -1.76 -14.58 0.49
CA SER A 9 -0.59 -14.46 1.36
C SER A 9 -1.01 -14.09 2.77
N ARG A 10 -0.38 -14.69 3.78
CA ARG A 10 -0.70 -14.42 5.19
C ARG A 10 0.57 -14.11 5.99
N PHE A 11 0.45 -13.11 6.87
CA PHE A 11 1.53 -12.64 7.73
C PHE A 11 0.99 -12.38 9.14
N THR A 12 1.79 -12.68 10.16
CA THR A 12 1.46 -12.33 11.54
C THR A 12 2.39 -11.26 12.07
N CYS A 13 1.84 -10.38 12.90
CA CYS A 13 2.60 -9.37 13.61
C CYS A 13 2.01 -9.12 14.99
N TRP A 14 2.81 -8.63 15.93
CA TRP A 14 2.30 -8.16 17.21
C TRP A 14 1.64 -6.79 17.03
N SER A 15 0.50 -6.60 17.69
CA SER A 15 -0.17 -5.31 17.79
C SER A 15 -0.53 -5.02 19.23
N TYR A 16 -0.64 -3.74 19.57
CA TYR A 16 -1.08 -3.32 20.89
C TYR A 16 -1.98 -2.09 20.83
N GLU A 17 -2.86 -1.96 21.82
CA GLU A 17 -3.73 -0.80 22.02
C GLU A 17 -3.91 -0.50 23.53
N PRO A 18 -4.26 0.75 23.92
CA PRO A 18 -4.57 1.08 25.31
C PRO A 18 -5.67 0.18 25.90
N PHE A 19 -5.42 -0.39 27.09
CA PHE A 19 -6.46 -1.13 27.79
C PHE A 19 -7.33 -0.19 28.63
N SER A 20 -8.60 -0.04 28.27
CA SER A 20 -9.58 0.82 28.96
C SER A 20 -10.75 0.01 29.54
N GLY A 21 -10.57 -1.30 29.74
CA GLY A 21 -11.62 -2.22 30.22
C GLY A 21 -12.36 -2.98 29.13
N GLN A 22 -11.78 -3.10 27.93
CA GLN A 22 -12.35 -3.90 26.85
C GLN A 22 -12.51 -5.38 27.27
N LYS A 23 -13.55 -6.06 26.78
CA LYS A 23 -13.64 -7.53 26.89
C LYS A 23 -12.60 -8.15 25.95
N LEU A 24 -11.79 -9.07 26.47
CA LEU A 24 -10.69 -9.68 25.72
C LEU A 24 -10.93 -11.16 25.51
N ASP A 25 -10.63 -11.61 24.30
CA ASP A 25 -10.47 -13.02 23.98
C ASP A 25 -9.03 -13.45 24.31
N SER A 26 -8.88 -14.06 25.49
CA SER A 26 -7.58 -14.38 26.08
C SER A 26 -7.16 -15.84 25.84
N PRO A 27 -5.88 -16.18 26.02
CA PRO A 27 -5.42 -17.58 25.94
C PRO A 27 -6.11 -18.54 26.92
N ASN A 28 -6.82 -18.04 27.93
CA ASN A 28 -7.60 -18.86 28.85
C ASN A 28 -8.94 -19.31 28.26
N GLU A 29 -9.44 -18.65 27.21
CA GLU A 29 -10.71 -18.99 26.55
C GLU A 29 -10.55 -20.08 25.48
N GLY A 30 -9.32 -20.37 25.04
CA GLY A 30 -9.04 -21.40 24.04
C GLY A 30 -7.60 -21.41 23.53
N LYS A 31 -7.30 -22.34 22.63
CA LYS A 31 -6.00 -22.41 21.95
C LYS A 31 -6.02 -21.51 20.72
N ALA A 32 -5.01 -20.64 20.59
CA ALA A 32 -4.87 -19.78 19.42
C ALA A 32 -4.67 -20.62 18.13
N PRO A 33 -5.43 -20.35 17.05
CA PRO A 33 -5.26 -21.02 15.78
C PRO A 33 -4.00 -20.56 15.05
N GLY A 34 -3.43 -21.44 14.23
CA GLY A 34 -2.37 -21.10 13.29
C GLY A 34 -2.86 -20.14 12.20
N PRO A 35 -1.96 -19.40 11.51
CA PRO A 35 -2.33 -18.38 10.54
C PRO A 35 -3.25 -18.88 9.43
N TRP A 36 -3.12 -20.15 9.02
CA TRP A 36 -3.90 -20.80 7.96
C TRP A 36 -5.16 -21.53 8.46
N GLU A 37 -5.30 -21.73 9.77
CA GLU A 37 -6.49 -22.32 10.40
C GLU A 37 -7.60 -21.28 10.59
N VAL A 38 -7.26 -19.99 10.58
CA VAL A 38 -8.25 -18.90 10.58
C VAL A 38 -9.00 -18.90 9.25
N GLU A 39 -10.32 -19.00 9.30
CA GLU A 39 -11.12 -18.95 8.08
C GLU A 39 -11.17 -17.52 7.51
N LEU A 40 -10.55 -17.36 6.35
CA LEU A 40 -10.58 -16.13 5.57
C LEU A 40 -10.86 -16.46 4.12
N ARG A 41 -11.66 -15.61 3.47
CA ARG A 41 -11.98 -15.69 2.06
C ARG A 41 -12.03 -14.29 1.47
N PRO A 42 -11.61 -14.10 0.22
CA PRO A 42 -11.83 -12.86 -0.50
C PRO A 42 -13.33 -12.64 -0.73
N ARG A 43 -13.76 -11.39 -0.85
CA ARG A 43 -15.16 -11.04 -1.17
C ARG A 43 -15.48 -11.37 -2.63
N GLU A 44 -14.51 -11.11 -3.50
CA GLU A 44 -14.57 -11.35 -4.94
C GLU A 44 -13.25 -11.97 -5.43
N MET A 45 -13.33 -12.89 -6.39
CA MET A 45 -12.14 -13.48 -7.02
C MET A 45 -11.53 -12.50 -8.03
N PHE A 46 -10.20 -12.53 -8.19
CA PHE A 46 -9.46 -11.67 -9.12
C PHE A 46 -9.56 -10.16 -8.84
N VAL A 47 -9.83 -9.77 -7.59
CA VAL A 47 -9.84 -8.37 -7.14
C VAL A 47 -8.92 -8.22 -5.95
N ASP A 48 -7.88 -7.40 -6.07
CA ASP A 48 -6.92 -7.17 -4.99
C ASP A 48 -7.60 -6.69 -3.70
N GLN A 49 -7.35 -7.39 -2.60
CA GLN A 49 -8.02 -7.18 -1.32
C GLN A 49 -7.09 -7.43 -0.14
N ASP A 50 -7.31 -6.69 0.95
CA ASP A 50 -6.62 -6.87 2.22
C ASP A 50 -7.60 -7.09 3.35
N LYS A 51 -7.20 -7.91 4.33
CA LYS A 51 -7.95 -8.10 5.57
C LYS A 51 -7.02 -8.25 6.75
N GLU A 52 -7.29 -7.46 7.79
CA GLU A 52 -6.62 -7.59 9.09
C GLU A 52 -7.62 -8.03 10.16
N LEU A 53 -7.18 -8.88 11.07
CA LEU A 53 -7.93 -9.25 12.26
C LEU A 53 -6.99 -9.63 13.41
N ILE A 54 -7.51 -9.58 14.63
CA ILE A 54 -6.84 -10.14 15.80
C ILE A 54 -7.07 -11.65 15.82
N VAL A 55 -5.98 -12.42 15.96
CA VAL A 55 -6.03 -13.87 16.05
C VAL A 55 -6.75 -14.26 17.36
N PRO A 56 -7.77 -15.14 17.29
CA PRO A 56 -8.51 -15.58 18.48
C PRO A 56 -7.59 -16.12 19.58
N HIS A 57 -7.99 -15.90 20.82
CA HIS A 57 -7.30 -16.34 22.03
C HIS A 57 -5.85 -15.83 22.18
N THR A 58 -5.48 -14.74 21.53
CA THR A 58 -4.11 -14.16 21.63
C THR A 58 -4.04 -12.85 22.42
N SER A 59 -5.18 -12.31 22.87
CA SER A 59 -5.21 -11.01 23.54
C SER A 59 -4.79 -11.12 25.00
N THR A 60 -3.84 -10.29 25.43
CA THR A 60 -3.31 -10.28 26.79
C THR A 60 -3.13 -8.86 27.30
N VAL A 61 -3.46 -8.62 28.57
CA VAL A 61 -3.18 -7.33 29.21
C VAL A 61 -1.78 -7.34 29.75
N THR A 62 -1.00 -6.32 29.40
CA THR A 62 0.36 -6.15 29.91
C THR A 62 0.58 -4.71 30.41
N PRO A 63 1.50 -4.50 31.37
CA PRO A 63 1.96 -3.17 31.71
C PRO A 63 2.43 -2.39 30.48
N CYS A 64 2.07 -1.11 30.38
CA CYS A 64 2.54 -0.29 29.28
C CYS A 64 4.06 -0.17 29.29
N HIS A 65 4.71 -0.71 28.25
CA HIS A 65 6.17 -0.70 28.09
C HIS A 65 6.76 0.70 27.94
N HIS A 66 5.99 1.66 27.41
CA HIS A 66 6.48 3.02 27.18
C HIS A 66 6.58 3.86 28.47
N CYS A 67 5.61 3.72 29.38
CA CYS A 67 5.60 4.46 30.65
C CYS A 67 5.90 3.60 31.88
N ASN A 68 6.21 2.31 31.69
CA ASN A 68 6.38 1.33 32.77
C ASN A 68 5.21 1.35 33.76
N ALA A 69 3.98 1.28 33.22
CA ALA A 69 2.72 1.38 33.97
C ALA A 69 2.51 2.64 34.84
N LYS A 70 3.25 3.73 34.60
CA LYS A 70 3.01 5.00 35.31
C LYS A 70 1.83 5.81 34.75
N GLY A 71 1.44 5.56 33.50
CA GLY A 71 0.42 6.34 32.78
C GLY A 71 0.90 7.74 32.37
N LYS A 72 2.11 8.13 32.77
CA LYS A 72 2.73 9.40 32.44
C LYS A 72 4.18 9.18 32.00
N THR A 73 4.67 10.05 31.15
CA THR A 73 6.06 10.11 30.71
C THR A 73 6.66 11.46 31.08
N VAL A 74 8.00 11.52 31.19
CA VAL A 74 8.68 12.78 31.49
C VAL A 74 8.40 13.78 30.38
N CYS A 75 8.02 15.00 30.74
CA CYS A 75 7.71 16.03 29.76
C CYS A 75 8.90 16.27 28.83
N HIS A 76 8.72 16.10 27.53
CA HIS A 76 9.83 16.15 26.58
C HIS A 76 10.41 17.56 26.43
N LYS A 77 9.57 18.59 26.61
CA LYS A 77 9.95 20.00 26.53
C LYS A 77 10.80 20.46 27.72
N CYS A 78 10.40 20.13 28.95
CA CYS A 78 11.13 20.56 30.17
C CYS A 78 12.05 19.48 30.76
N ARG A 79 11.99 18.24 30.27
CA ARG A 79 12.73 17.08 30.78
C ARG A 79 12.57 16.89 32.29
N GLY A 80 11.34 17.03 32.78
CA GLY A 80 11.02 16.90 34.21
C GLY A 80 11.35 18.13 35.07
N LYS A 81 11.99 19.17 34.52
CA LYS A 81 12.39 20.37 35.28
C LYS A 81 11.23 21.28 35.66
N LYS A 82 10.03 21.04 35.12
CA LYS A 82 8.78 21.80 35.33
C LYS A 82 8.79 23.25 34.82
N LEU A 83 9.97 23.85 34.74
CA LEU A 83 10.21 25.19 34.24
C LEU A 83 11.00 25.15 32.93
N THR A 84 10.74 26.11 32.06
CA THR A 84 11.48 26.35 30.81
C THR A 84 12.04 27.77 30.81
N ARG A 85 13.15 27.98 30.11
CA ARG A 85 13.75 29.32 29.90
C ARG A 85 12.68 30.26 29.35
N CYS A 86 12.53 31.44 29.95
CA CYS A 86 11.65 32.47 29.41
C CYS A 86 12.19 32.90 28.04
N GLY A 87 11.39 32.67 26.98
CA GLY A 87 11.74 33.08 25.62
C GLY A 87 11.83 34.60 25.52
N ASP A 88 10.92 35.30 26.20
CA ASP A 88 10.78 36.75 26.10
C ASP A 88 12.01 37.52 26.57
N CYS A 89 12.63 37.10 27.68
CA CYS A 89 13.86 37.71 28.18
C CYS A 89 15.11 36.87 27.93
N GLY A 90 15.03 35.83 27.09
CA GLY A 90 16.15 34.91 26.88
C GLY A 90 16.72 34.33 28.18
N GLY A 91 15.89 34.05 29.19
CA GLY A 91 16.37 33.48 30.45
C GLY A 91 17.00 34.44 31.45
N HIS A 92 17.13 35.73 31.11
CA HIS A 92 17.83 36.70 31.94
C HIS A 92 17.00 37.24 33.11
N GLY A 93 15.67 37.08 33.06
CA GLY A 93 14.75 37.65 34.05
C GLY A 93 14.44 39.13 33.83
N HIS A 94 15.16 39.80 32.93
CA HIS A 94 15.02 41.22 32.65
C HIS A 94 15.08 41.51 31.16
N LYS A 95 14.51 42.64 30.76
CA LYS A 95 14.59 43.19 29.40
C LYS A 95 15.15 44.60 29.45
N THR A 96 15.83 45.01 28.39
CA THR A 96 16.24 46.40 28.22
C THR A 96 15.17 47.13 27.42
N VAL A 97 14.60 48.19 27.99
CA VAL A 97 13.58 49.03 27.34
C VAL A 97 14.07 50.47 27.25
N ALA A 98 13.77 51.13 26.13
CA ALA A 98 14.05 52.54 25.96
C ALA A 98 12.93 53.37 26.59
N GLN A 99 13.28 54.24 27.54
CA GLN A 99 12.40 55.30 28.05
C GLN A 99 13.01 56.64 27.63
N GLY A 100 12.57 57.14 26.47
CA GLY A 100 13.24 58.26 25.80
C GLY A 100 14.63 57.84 25.29
N ALA A 101 15.66 58.65 25.57
CA ALA A 101 17.05 58.36 25.19
C ALA A 101 17.78 57.41 26.17
N VAL A 102 17.15 57.01 27.27
CA VAL A 102 17.79 56.21 28.33
C VAL A 102 17.34 54.75 28.21
N LEU A 103 18.31 53.84 28.12
CA LEU A 103 18.09 52.40 28.22
C LEU A 103 18.00 51.99 29.69
N ARG A 104 16.87 51.38 30.09
CA ARG A 104 16.69 50.84 31.44
C ARG A 104 16.46 49.35 31.40
N LYS A 105 17.01 48.66 32.41
CA LYS A 105 16.76 47.25 32.68
C LYS A 105 15.53 47.14 33.54
N VAL A 106 14.48 46.51 33.02
CA VAL A 106 13.22 46.27 33.73
C VAL A 106 13.01 44.76 33.88
N ASP A 107 12.35 44.36 34.95
CA ASP A 107 11.99 42.96 35.14
C ASP A 107 11.09 42.49 34.00
N CYS A 108 11.36 41.27 33.54
CA CYS A 108 10.55 40.66 32.50
C CYS A 108 9.21 40.22 33.11
N GLY A 109 8.15 40.96 32.82
CA GLY A 109 6.80 40.67 33.34
C GLY A 109 6.24 39.31 32.91
N GLU A 110 6.75 38.71 31.83
CA GLU A 110 6.35 37.37 31.44
C GLU A 110 6.84 36.31 32.45
N CYS A 111 8.00 36.52 33.08
CA CYS A 111 8.57 35.57 34.05
C CYS A 111 8.75 36.14 35.46
N ASP A 112 8.14 37.29 35.74
CA ASP A 112 8.23 38.01 37.03
C ASP A 112 9.66 38.10 37.57
N GLY A 113 10.61 38.47 36.71
CA GLY A 113 12.02 38.60 37.12
C GLY A 113 12.80 37.28 37.20
N GLN A 114 12.16 36.11 37.15
CA GLN A 114 12.79 34.82 37.45
C GLN A 114 13.64 34.25 36.29
N GLY A 115 13.44 34.74 35.07
CA GLY A 115 14.09 34.21 33.86
C GLY A 115 13.59 32.82 33.42
N LYS A 116 12.70 32.20 34.18
CA LYS A 116 12.09 30.91 33.87
C LYS A 116 10.58 31.00 34.05
N ARG A 117 9.85 30.20 33.29
CA ARG A 117 8.39 30.11 33.37
C ARG A 117 7.97 28.66 33.52
N ARG A 118 6.77 28.42 34.02
CA ARG A 118 6.17 27.08 33.97
C ARG A 118 6.22 26.57 32.54
N CYS A 119 6.61 25.30 32.39
CA CYS A 119 6.64 24.67 31.09
C CYS A 119 5.23 24.75 30.50
N PRO A 120 5.04 25.37 29.32
CA PRO A 120 3.71 25.57 28.75
C PRO A 120 3.08 24.26 28.27
N LEU A 121 3.88 23.21 28.05
CA LEU A 121 3.41 21.92 27.58
C LEU A 121 2.81 21.07 28.70
N CYS A 122 3.45 21.05 29.87
CA CYS A 122 3.02 20.24 31.01
C CYS A 122 2.44 21.09 32.15
N SER A 123 2.29 22.40 31.94
CA SER A 123 1.79 23.38 32.92
C SER A 123 2.52 23.33 34.27
N GLY A 124 3.78 22.90 34.27
CA GLY A 124 4.60 22.75 35.47
C GLY A 124 4.47 21.41 36.21
N SER A 125 3.73 20.42 35.69
CA SER A 125 3.70 19.07 36.28
C SER A 125 5.06 18.37 36.17
N GLY A 126 5.79 18.64 35.07
CA GLY A 126 7.04 17.94 34.72
C GLY A 126 6.80 16.64 33.94
N GLU A 127 5.54 16.27 33.73
CA GLU A 127 5.13 15.00 33.12
C GLU A 127 3.98 15.22 32.13
N GLU A 128 3.91 14.38 31.11
CA GLU A 128 2.84 14.33 30.12
C GLU A 128 2.10 13.00 30.25
N THR A 129 0.82 12.97 29.87
CA THR A 129 0.09 11.70 29.78
C THR A 129 0.77 10.80 28.74
N CYS A 130 1.00 9.54 29.10
CA CYS A 130 1.58 8.57 28.18
C CYS A 130 0.67 8.41 26.95
N THR A 131 1.18 8.72 25.76
CA THR A 131 0.42 8.62 24.51
C THR A 131 0.20 7.17 24.08
N THR A 132 1.11 6.26 24.40
CA THR A 132 1.01 4.84 24.03
C THR A 132 -0.14 4.12 24.73
N CYS A 133 -0.39 4.40 26.01
CA CYS A 133 -1.49 3.80 26.77
C CYS A 133 -2.60 4.80 27.12
N SER A 134 -2.55 6.03 26.59
CA SER A 134 -3.49 7.11 26.90
C SER A 134 -3.73 7.34 28.39
N GLY A 135 -2.71 7.11 29.23
CA GLY A 135 -2.81 7.22 30.69
C GLY A 135 -3.37 5.99 31.42
N HIS A 136 -3.83 4.96 30.71
CA HIS A 136 -4.42 3.75 31.31
C HIS A 136 -3.42 2.78 31.94
N GLN A 137 -2.12 3.04 31.83
CA GLN A 137 -1.03 2.25 32.44
C GLN A 137 -0.86 0.82 31.87
N GLN A 138 -1.84 0.33 31.12
CA GLN A 138 -1.88 -1.02 30.56
C GLN A 138 -2.15 -0.98 29.05
N LEU A 139 -1.69 -2.03 28.37
CA LEU A 139 -1.90 -2.26 26.95
C LEU A 139 -2.49 -3.65 26.75
N VAL A 140 -3.40 -3.77 25.79
CA VAL A 140 -3.79 -5.06 25.21
C VAL A 140 -2.77 -5.39 24.14
N PHE A 141 -2.06 -6.50 24.27
CA PHE A 141 -1.23 -7.07 23.21
C PHE A 141 -1.95 -8.25 22.59
N ALA A 142 -1.94 -8.33 21.26
CA ALA A 142 -2.50 -9.45 20.53
C ALA A 142 -1.74 -9.72 19.24
N VAL A 143 -1.82 -10.95 18.76
CA VAL A 143 -1.30 -11.30 17.45
C VAL A 143 -2.31 -10.84 16.40
N LYS A 144 -1.87 -10.01 15.47
CA LYS A 144 -2.65 -9.57 14.32
C LYS A 144 -2.28 -10.41 13.11
N LEU A 145 -3.28 -10.99 12.47
CA LEU A 145 -3.17 -11.66 11.17
C LEU A 145 -3.49 -10.66 10.07
N LYS A 146 -2.58 -10.51 9.11
CA LYS A 146 -2.78 -9.80 7.87
C LYS A 146 -2.90 -10.82 6.74
N CYS A 147 -3.94 -10.69 5.94
CA CYS A 147 -4.18 -11.52 4.77
C CYS A 147 -4.30 -10.62 3.55
N GLU A 148 -3.57 -10.97 2.49
CA GLU A 148 -3.55 -10.26 1.23
C GLU A 148 -3.96 -11.21 0.11
N TRP A 149 -4.91 -10.79 -0.70
CA TRP A 149 -5.27 -11.45 -1.94
C TRP A 149 -4.83 -10.59 -3.12
N ARG A 150 -4.12 -11.19 -4.08
CA ARG A 150 -3.53 -10.46 -5.21
C ARG A 150 -3.68 -11.22 -6.52
N GLY A 151 -3.99 -10.52 -7.60
CA GLY A 151 -3.87 -11.00 -8.97
C GLY A 151 -2.42 -10.95 -9.45
N LYS A 152 -1.92 -12.06 -10.00
CA LYS A 152 -0.63 -12.15 -10.68
C LYS A 152 -0.88 -12.42 -12.16
N ASN A 153 -0.62 -11.41 -12.98
CA ASN A 153 -0.86 -11.45 -14.41
C ASN A 153 0.45 -11.66 -15.16
N ALA A 154 0.40 -12.57 -16.12
CA ALA A 154 1.44 -12.71 -17.14
C ALA A 154 0.77 -12.87 -18.51
N ASP A 155 1.37 -12.31 -19.55
CA ASP A 155 0.83 -12.35 -20.89
C ASP A 155 1.87 -12.75 -21.93
N TYR A 156 1.35 -13.16 -23.07
CA TYR A 156 2.09 -13.46 -24.29
C TYR A 156 1.28 -12.96 -25.47
N ILE A 157 1.96 -12.20 -26.34
CA ILE A 157 1.40 -11.63 -27.55
C ILE A 157 2.01 -12.39 -28.72
N GLU A 158 1.13 -12.88 -29.60
CA GLU A 158 1.51 -13.40 -30.91
C GLU A 158 1.01 -12.37 -31.91
N GLU A 159 1.91 -11.47 -32.30
CA GLU A 159 1.70 -10.44 -33.32
C GLU A 159 2.67 -10.77 -34.48
N ARG A 160 2.24 -10.60 -35.73
CA ARG A 160 2.99 -11.03 -36.93
C ARG A 160 3.27 -9.91 -37.92
N THR A 161 2.90 -8.68 -37.59
CA THR A 161 3.12 -7.45 -38.34
C THR A 161 4.23 -6.62 -37.68
N ASP A 162 4.45 -5.40 -38.16
CA ASP A 162 5.39 -4.45 -37.54
C ASP A 162 4.71 -3.54 -36.48
N LEU A 163 3.52 -3.91 -36.01
CA LEU A 163 2.82 -3.22 -34.93
C LEU A 163 3.48 -3.51 -33.58
N PRO A 164 3.87 -2.50 -32.77
CA PRO A 164 4.43 -2.74 -31.45
C PRO A 164 3.46 -3.47 -30.50
N ASP A 165 3.92 -4.58 -29.92
CA ASP A 165 3.16 -5.43 -28.99
C ASP A 165 2.51 -4.65 -27.83
N GLU A 166 3.18 -3.62 -27.31
CA GLU A 166 2.67 -2.82 -26.20
C GLU A 166 1.32 -2.17 -26.53
N LEU A 167 1.11 -1.77 -27.79
CA LEU A 167 -0.14 -1.17 -28.25
C LEU A 167 -1.30 -2.17 -28.23
N VAL A 168 -0.99 -3.46 -28.40
CA VAL A 168 -1.96 -4.57 -28.40
C VAL A 168 -2.47 -4.88 -26.98
N ARG A 169 -1.73 -4.50 -25.93
CA ARG A 169 -2.17 -4.67 -24.53
C ARG A 169 -3.34 -3.78 -24.15
N ASP A 170 -3.40 -2.58 -24.72
CA ASP A 170 -4.33 -1.52 -24.30
C ASP A 170 -5.58 -1.40 -25.19
N VAL A 171 -5.90 -2.44 -25.95
CA VAL A 171 -7.10 -2.48 -26.81
C VAL A 171 -7.96 -3.69 -26.50
N THR A 172 -9.25 -3.57 -26.79
CA THR A 172 -10.18 -4.69 -26.70
C THR A 172 -10.10 -5.60 -27.92
N GLY A 173 -10.50 -6.85 -27.72
CA GLY A 173 -10.56 -7.86 -28.76
C GLY A 173 -11.64 -8.89 -28.44
N LYS A 174 -11.78 -9.89 -29.30
CA LYS A 174 -12.74 -10.99 -29.11
C LYS A 174 -12.11 -12.06 -28.22
N VAL A 175 -12.79 -12.46 -27.15
CA VAL A 175 -12.39 -13.65 -26.38
C VAL A 175 -12.58 -14.89 -27.26
N ILE A 176 -11.48 -15.60 -27.51
CA ILE A 176 -11.41 -16.83 -28.30
C ILE A 176 -11.47 -18.06 -27.39
N PHE A 177 -10.79 -17.98 -26.25
CA PHE A 177 -10.76 -19.06 -25.27
C PHE A 177 -10.66 -18.47 -23.87
N GLU A 178 -11.44 -19.02 -22.95
CA GLU A 178 -11.40 -18.69 -21.53
C GLU A 178 -11.63 -19.97 -20.73
N GLU A 179 -10.82 -20.18 -19.72
CA GLU A 179 -10.93 -21.32 -18.81
C GLU A 179 -10.49 -20.87 -17.42
N GLU A 180 -11.25 -21.27 -16.41
CA GLU A 180 -11.00 -20.91 -15.02
C GLU A 180 -11.02 -22.16 -14.14
N GLY A 181 -10.07 -22.25 -13.21
CA GLY A 181 -9.95 -23.39 -12.29
C GLY A 181 -9.12 -23.03 -11.06
N GLU A 182 -9.00 -23.94 -10.09
CA GLU A 182 -8.10 -23.74 -8.93
C GLU A 182 -6.63 -23.82 -9.37
N LEU A 183 -6.31 -24.85 -10.14
CA LEU A 183 -5.03 -25.01 -10.84
C LEU A 183 -5.34 -25.37 -12.29
N LEU A 184 -4.75 -24.60 -13.21
CA LEU A 184 -4.93 -24.82 -14.64
C LEU A 184 -3.77 -25.61 -15.23
N THR A 185 -4.06 -26.39 -16.25
CA THR A 185 -3.04 -27.05 -17.07
C THR A 185 -2.72 -26.21 -18.31
N PRO A 186 -1.52 -26.37 -18.91
CA PRO A 186 -1.18 -25.67 -20.15
C PRO A 186 -2.14 -25.99 -21.29
N ILE A 187 -2.50 -24.97 -22.06
CA ILE A 187 -3.23 -25.13 -23.32
C ILE A 187 -2.33 -25.94 -24.27
N SER A 188 -2.81 -27.11 -24.71
CA SER A 188 -2.01 -28.06 -25.50
C SER A 188 -2.43 -28.19 -26.96
N ASN A 189 -3.72 -27.96 -27.25
CA ASN A 189 -4.33 -28.25 -28.56
C ASN A 189 -4.83 -27.01 -29.29
N PHE A 190 -4.31 -25.81 -28.98
CA PHE A 190 -4.70 -24.61 -29.71
C PHE A 190 -4.04 -24.59 -31.11
N PRO A 191 -4.74 -24.17 -32.18
CA PRO A 191 -4.19 -24.17 -33.55
C PRO A 191 -2.91 -23.35 -33.72
N ILE A 192 -2.73 -22.30 -32.90
CA ILE A 192 -1.55 -21.44 -32.91
C ILE A 192 -0.51 -22.01 -31.94
N SER A 193 0.45 -22.80 -32.45
CA SER A 193 1.46 -23.48 -31.61
C SER A 193 2.26 -22.57 -30.67
N PRO A 194 2.61 -21.32 -31.03
CA PRO A 194 3.21 -20.37 -30.08
C PRO A 194 2.39 -20.15 -28.81
N VAL A 195 1.05 -20.12 -28.90
CA VAL A 195 0.16 -19.97 -27.73
C VAL A 195 0.29 -21.16 -26.78
N ASN A 196 0.39 -22.40 -27.30
CA ASN A 196 0.57 -23.60 -26.46
C ASN A 196 1.91 -23.56 -25.70
N ARG A 197 2.99 -23.13 -26.38
CA ARG A 197 4.31 -22.98 -25.75
C ARG A 197 4.31 -21.89 -24.68
N ALA A 198 3.69 -20.75 -24.98
CA ALA A 198 3.56 -19.64 -24.04
C ALA A 198 2.75 -20.05 -22.80
N SER A 199 1.63 -20.73 -22.98
CA SER A 199 0.82 -21.26 -21.87
C SER A 199 1.63 -22.17 -20.95
N LYS A 200 2.39 -23.11 -21.52
CA LYS A 200 3.29 -23.98 -20.75
C LYS A 200 4.36 -23.20 -19.99
N SER A 201 4.96 -22.21 -20.63
CA SER A 201 6.00 -21.38 -20.02
C SER A 201 5.47 -20.52 -18.88
N LEU A 202 4.32 -19.86 -19.07
CA LEU A 202 3.73 -18.96 -18.07
C LEU A 202 3.23 -19.72 -16.85
N ILE A 203 2.60 -20.89 -17.01
CA ILE A 203 2.22 -21.74 -15.87
C ILE A 203 3.46 -22.16 -15.07
N GLY A 204 4.50 -22.68 -15.74
CA GLY A 204 5.73 -23.11 -15.05
C GLY A 204 6.46 -21.96 -14.36
N ALA A 205 6.42 -20.75 -14.93
CA ALA A 205 6.98 -19.56 -14.29
C ALA A 205 6.19 -19.18 -13.03
N HIS A 206 4.86 -19.20 -13.09
CA HIS A 206 4.01 -18.93 -11.94
C HIS A 206 4.25 -19.92 -10.80
N GLU A 207 4.26 -21.22 -11.06
CA GLU A 207 4.53 -22.25 -10.04
C GLU A 207 5.83 -21.98 -9.25
N ASN A 208 6.87 -21.52 -9.94
CA ASN A 208 8.14 -21.17 -9.30
C ASN A 208 8.09 -19.86 -8.51
N SER A 209 7.39 -18.85 -9.02
CA SER A 209 7.32 -17.52 -8.39
C SER A 209 6.40 -17.45 -7.17
N LEU A 210 5.42 -18.37 -7.07
CA LEU A 210 4.37 -18.34 -6.05
C LEU A 210 4.71 -19.15 -4.79
N LYS A 211 5.97 -19.55 -4.60
CA LYS A 211 6.41 -20.28 -3.40
C LYS A 211 6.06 -19.50 -2.13
N GLY A 212 5.40 -20.18 -1.19
CA GLY A 212 4.95 -19.59 0.09
C GLY A 212 3.59 -18.88 0.03
N GLN A 213 2.97 -18.80 -1.15
CA GLN A 213 1.63 -18.27 -1.35
C GLN A 213 0.66 -19.43 -1.65
N ARG A 214 -0.61 -19.26 -1.29
CA ARG A 214 -1.66 -20.24 -1.64
C ARG A 214 -2.36 -19.78 -2.92
N VAL A 215 -2.34 -20.60 -3.95
CA VAL A 215 -3.15 -20.37 -5.16
C VAL A 215 -4.61 -20.63 -4.83
N LEU A 216 -5.48 -19.67 -5.16
CA LEU A 216 -6.93 -19.79 -4.98
C LEU A 216 -7.64 -20.09 -6.29
N ARG A 217 -7.19 -19.43 -7.37
CA ARG A 217 -7.84 -19.51 -8.68
C ARG A 217 -6.84 -19.13 -9.76
N GLN A 218 -6.98 -19.70 -10.94
CA GLN A 218 -6.27 -19.32 -12.15
C GLN A 218 -7.27 -19.17 -13.29
N ARG A 219 -6.97 -18.30 -14.24
CA ARG A 219 -7.77 -18.10 -15.44
C ARG A 219 -6.87 -17.92 -16.66
N HIS A 220 -7.10 -18.76 -17.68
CA HIS A 220 -6.64 -18.51 -19.04
C HIS A 220 -7.58 -17.51 -19.69
N ASN A 221 -7.03 -16.49 -20.33
CA ASN A 221 -7.80 -15.65 -21.24
C ASN A 221 -7.02 -15.47 -22.54
N LEU A 222 -7.62 -15.90 -23.64
CA LEU A 222 -7.08 -15.74 -24.97
C LEU A 222 -8.02 -14.85 -25.78
N ARG A 223 -7.56 -13.64 -26.07
CA ARG A 223 -8.26 -12.69 -26.93
C ARG A 223 -7.57 -12.57 -28.28
N GLY A 224 -8.35 -12.49 -29.34
CA GLY A 224 -7.92 -12.11 -30.68
C GLY A 224 -8.21 -10.64 -30.91
N ILE A 225 -7.20 -9.90 -31.32
CA ILE A 225 -7.30 -8.47 -31.60
C ILE A 225 -7.20 -8.30 -33.12
N PRO A 226 -8.18 -7.64 -33.78
CA PRO A 226 -8.05 -7.36 -35.19
C PRO A 226 -6.91 -6.34 -35.40
N VAL A 227 -6.07 -6.62 -36.38
CA VAL A 227 -5.02 -5.71 -36.86
C VAL A 227 -5.12 -5.69 -38.37
N THR A 228 -5.23 -4.48 -38.92
CA THR A 228 -5.23 -4.23 -40.37
C THR A 228 -4.01 -3.40 -40.69
N GLU A 229 -3.07 -3.99 -41.43
CA GLU A 229 -1.94 -3.28 -42.01
C GLU A 229 -2.36 -2.66 -43.35
N VAL A 230 -2.19 -1.35 -43.48
CA VAL A 230 -2.56 -0.59 -44.67
C VAL A 230 -1.31 0.00 -45.30
N HIS A 231 -0.96 -0.52 -46.48
CA HIS A 231 0.06 0.07 -47.34
C HIS A 231 -0.58 1.18 -48.18
N TYR A 232 0.05 2.35 -48.21
CA TYR A 232 -0.42 3.47 -49.01
C TYR A 232 0.72 4.11 -49.80
N GLU A 233 0.34 4.79 -50.88
CA GLU A 233 1.22 5.65 -51.64
C GLU A 233 0.58 7.04 -51.74
N HIS A 234 1.32 8.06 -51.34
CA HIS A 234 0.87 9.45 -51.38
C HIS A 234 2.02 10.36 -51.83
N GLU A 235 1.80 11.14 -52.88
CA GLU A 235 2.79 12.06 -53.47
C GLU A 235 4.15 11.38 -53.76
N GLY A 236 4.11 10.14 -54.24
CA GLY A 236 5.30 9.33 -54.54
C GLY A 236 6.05 8.77 -53.32
N ARG A 237 5.50 8.94 -52.11
CA ARG A 237 6.00 8.32 -50.88
C ARG A 237 5.14 7.12 -50.51
N GLN A 238 5.78 5.99 -50.28
CA GLN A 238 5.13 4.81 -49.73
C GLN A 238 5.21 4.82 -48.20
N GLY A 239 4.17 4.33 -47.55
CA GLY A 239 4.12 4.21 -46.10
C GLY A 239 3.17 3.10 -45.65
N VAL A 240 3.24 2.82 -44.36
CA VAL A 240 2.38 1.83 -43.70
C VAL A 240 1.77 2.46 -42.46
N PHE A 241 0.48 2.20 -42.26
CA PHE A 241 -0.17 2.42 -40.97
C PHE A 241 -1.02 1.21 -40.61
N PHE A 242 -1.34 1.11 -39.33
CA PHE A 242 -2.06 0.01 -38.72
C PHE A 242 -3.35 0.54 -38.11
N VAL A 243 -4.45 -0.17 -38.35
CA VAL A 243 -5.71 0.00 -37.62
C VAL A 243 -5.91 -1.24 -36.76
N TYR A 244 -6.04 -1.06 -35.44
CA TYR A 244 -6.03 -2.18 -34.50
C TYR A 244 -7.01 -2.01 -33.34
N GLY A 245 -7.42 -3.14 -32.76
CA GLY A 245 -8.43 -3.16 -31.69
C GLY A 245 -9.85 -2.94 -32.22
N PHE A 246 -10.85 -3.25 -31.41
CA PHE A 246 -12.24 -2.91 -31.75
C PHE A 246 -12.56 -1.41 -31.63
N GLU A 247 -11.65 -0.65 -31.04
CA GLU A 247 -11.68 0.80 -31.00
C GLU A 247 -11.14 1.45 -32.29
N ASN A 248 -10.63 0.66 -33.24
CA ASN A 248 -9.99 1.13 -34.48
C ASN A 248 -8.89 2.17 -34.22
N LYS A 249 -8.01 1.91 -33.25
CA LYS A 249 -6.86 2.79 -32.98
C LYS A 249 -5.91 2.79 -34.18
N LEU A 250 -5.27 3.93 -34.44
CA LEU A 250 -4.34 4.11 -35.55
C LEU A 250 -2.91 4.25 -35.05
N PHE A 251 -2.00 3.49 -35.66
CA PHE A 251 -0.56 3.61 -35.45
C PHE A 251 0.14 3.73 -36.80
N ALA A 252 1.06 4.67 -36.95
CA ALA A 252 1.81 4.84 -38.18
C ALA A 252 3.27 5.17 -37.85
N GLN A 253 4.19 4.41 -38.45
CA GLN A 253 5.62 4.67 -38.27
C GLN A 253 6.03 5.83 -39.18
N GLY A 254 6.54 6.92 -38.58
CA GLY A 254 7.15 8.01 -39.36
C GLY A 254 6.17 8.89 -40.14
N LEU A 255 4.92 9.06 -39.67
CA LEU A 255 4.04 10.11 -40.21
C LEU A 255 4.81 11.44 -40.22
N PRO A 256 4.91 12.15 -41.37
CA PRO A 256 5.41 13.51 -41.36
C PRO A 256 4.51 14.32 -40.43
N SER A 257 5.11 14.82 -39.36
CA SER A 257 4.48 15.66 -38.35
C SER A 257 3.85 16.86 -39.05
N GLY A 258 2.53 16.82 -39.30
CA GLY A 258 1.85 18.00 -39.84
C GLY A 258 0.48 17.85 -40.51
N SER A 259 -0.08 16.66 -40.72
CA SER A 259 -1.42 16.58 -41.34
C SER A 259 -2.41 15.78 -40.49
N CYS A 260 -3.29 16.51 -39.81
CA CYS A 260 -4.54 15.98 -39.27
C CYS A 260 -5.41 15.47 -40.43
N CYS A 261 -5.32 14.18 -40.73
CA CYS A 261 -6.30 13.51 -41.58
C CYS A 261 -7.16 12.59 -40.72
N SER A 262 -8.36 13.07 -40.38
CA SER A 262 -9.48 12.23 -39.97
C SER A 262 -9.87 11.34 -41.15
N LEU A 263 -9.70 10.03 -41.01
CA LEU A 263 -10.32 9.06 -41.90
C LEU A 263 -11.76 8.82 -41.43
N LEU A 264 -12.70 9.16 -42.31
CA LEU A 264 -14.14 8.88 -42.22
C LEU A 264 -14.43 7.40 -42.46
#